data_AF-A0A177NLU8-F1
#
_entry.id   AF-A0A177NLU8-F1
#
_cell.length_a   1.000
_cell.length_b   1.000
_cell.length_c   1.000
_cell.angle_alpha   90.00
_cell.angle_beta   90.00
_cell.angle_gamma   90.00
#
_symmetry.space_group_name_H-M   'P 1'
#
loop_
_entity.id
_entity.type
_entity.pdbx_description
1 polymer ?
#
loop_
_entity_poly.entity_id
_entity_poly.type
_entity_poly.pdbx_seq_one_letter_code
_entity_poly.pdbx_strand_id
1 'polypeptide(L)'
;MKPIATLTRMATALTLPLLLTACDPMLSLQGSFWPAWIICILAGLATSMLLMWQLIRLRLAPHLGSPLLIAPSLWALCTFSIWLLLYSR
;
A
#
# COMPACT_ATOMS: atom_id res chain seq x y z
N MET A 1 -22.99 -19.22 20.88
CA MET A 1 -21.68 -18.94 21.51
C MET A 1 -20.58 -18.86 20.44
N LYS A 2 -20.57 -17.81 19.60
CA LYS A 2 -19.53 -17.55 18.56
C LYS A 2 -19.05 -16.07 18.41
N PRO A 3 -19.58 -15.05 19.13
CA PRO A 3 -19.19 -13.66 18.84
C PRO A 3 -17.86 -13.22 19.48
N ILE A 4 -17.41 -13.91 20.53
CA ILE A 4 -16.24 -13.49 21.32
C ILE A 4 -14.94 -13.70 20.54
N ALA A 5 -14.80 -14.82 19.81
CA ALA A 5 -13.59 -15.13 19.05
C ALA A 5 -13.34 -14.17 17.86
N THR A 6 -14.40 -13.64 17.26
CA THR A 6 -14.30 -12.63 16.19
C THR A 6 -13.87 -11.27 16.74
N LEU A 7 -14.37 -10.88 17.92
CA LEU A 7 -14.00 -9.62 18.56
C LEU A 7 -12.52 -9.60 18.99
N THR A 8 -12.00 -10.71 19.52
CA THR A 8 -10.59 -10.82 19.90
C THR A 8 -9.65 -10.79 18.68
N ARG A 9 -10.06 -11.35 17.54
CA ARG A 9 -9.30 -11.29 16.27
C ARG A 9 -9.27 -9.89 15.67
N MET A 10 -10.35 -9.13 15.80
CA MET A 10 -10.38 -7.73 15.35
C MET A 10 -9.56 -6.84 16.28
N ALA A 11 -9.59 -7.09 17.59
CA ALA A 11 -8.77 -6.39 18.56
C ALA A 11 -7.27 -6.60 18.32
N THR A 12 -6.83 -7.84 18.05
CA THR A 12 -5.42 -8.12 17.70
C THR A 12 -5.01 -7.57 16.33
N ALA A 13 -5.94 -7.57 15.36
CA ALA A 13 -5.69 -6.95 14.06
C ALA A 13 -5.52 -5.42 14.14
N LEU A 14 -6.12 -4.78 15.16
CA LEU A 14 -6.04 -3.33 15.34
C LEU A 14 -4.89 -2.91 16.27
N THR A 15 -4.53 -3.71 17.27
CA THR A 15 -3.42 -3.39 18.19
C THR A 15 -2.06 -3.50 17.52
N LEU A 16 -1.86 -4.49 16.64
CA LEU A 16 -0.59 -4.68 15.94
C LEU A 16 -0.15 -3.45 15.11
N PRO A 17 -0.99 -2.86 14.23
CA PRO A 17 -0.62 -1.63 13.51
C PRO A 17 -0.46 -0.44 14.44
N LEU A 18 -1.23 -0.36 15.54
CA LEU A 18 -1.15 0.74 16.50
C LEU A 18 0.20 0.77 17.25
N LEU A 19 0.74 -0.40 17.60
CA LEU A 19 2.09 -0.51 18.16
C LEU A 19 3.18 -0.21 17.13
N LEU A 20 2.95 -0.51 15.84
CA LEU A 20 3.88 -0.21 14.75
C LEU A 20 3.92 1.28 14.37
N THR A 21 2.87 2.06 14.68
CA THR A 21 2.82 3.51 14.43
C THR A 21 3.46 4.38 15.52
N ALA A 22 4.07 3.77 16.56
CA ALA A 22 4.64 4.48 17.69
C ALA A 22 6.05 5.09 17.43
N CYS A 23 6.63 4.88 16.24
CA CYS A 23 7.85 5.59 15.84
C CYS A 23 7.53 7.06 15.52
N ASP A 24 8.43 7.95 15.91
CA ASP A 24 8.22 9.38 15.91
C ASP A 24 7.84 9.92 14.52
N PRO A 25 6.83 10.81 14.42
CA PRO A 25 6.45 11.44 13.15
C PRO A 25 7.44 12.54 12.70
N MET A 26 8.53 12.75 13.45
CA MET A 26 9.51 13.82 13.22
C MET A 26 10.74 13.35 12.42
N LEU A 27 11.04 12.05 12.42
CA LEU A 27 11.98 11.44 11.48
C LEU A 27 11.35 11.39 10.09
N SER A 28 11.54 12.50 9.37
CA SER A 28 11.24 12.57 7.95
C SER A 28 12.05 11.50 7.22
N LEU A 29 11.39 10.40 6.84
CA LEU A 29 11.93 9.48 5.84
C LEU A 29 12.23 10.32 4.59
N GLN A 30 13.49 10.37 4.17
CA GLN A 30 14.03 11.20 3.09
C GLN A 30 13.04 11.33 1.91
N GLY A 31 12.44 12.50 1.69
CA GLY A 31 11.48 12.73 0.60
C GLY A 31 10.02 12.28 0.84
N SER A 32 9.68 11.77 2.02
CA SER A 32 8.29 11.48 2.44
C SER A 32 7.52 12.73 2.88
N PHE A 33 8.20 13.88 2.97
CA PHE A 33 7.58 15.18 3.21
C PHE A 33 7.16 15.87 1.89
N TRP A 34 6.22 16.80 2.02
CA TRP A 34 5.69 17.60 0.92
C TRP A 34 6.83 18.32 0.13
N PRO A 35 6.86 18.33 -1.23
CA PRO A 35 5.87 17.84 -2.20
C PRO A 35 6.25 16.50 -2.88
N ALA A 36 7.45 15.98 -2.63
CA ALA A 36 8.00 14.78 -3.27
C ALA A 36 7.07 13.55 -3.17
N TRP A 37 6.50 13.34 -1.99
CA TRP A 37 5.58 12.24 -1.73
C TRP A 37 4.31 12.28 -2.59
N ILE A 38 3.74 13.46 -2.84
CA ILE A 38 2.55 13.61 -3.68
C ILE A 38 2.88 13.21 -5.12
N ILE A 39 4.06 13.59 -5.62
CA ILE A 39 4.53 13.22 -6.95
C ILE A 39 4.68 11.70 -7.04
N CYS A 40 5.24 11.06 -5.99
CA CYS A 40 5.37 9.59 -5.93
C CYS A 40 4.01 8.89 -5.95
N ILE A 41 3.03 9.38 -5.18
CA ILE A 41 1.67 8.82 -5.13
C ILE A 41 0.99 8.91 -6.50
N LEU A 42 1.08 10.07 -7.17
CA LEU A 42 0.45 10.30 -8.47
C LEU A 42 1.13 9.48 -9.57
N ALA A 43 2.46 9.46 -9.58
CA ALA A 43 3.22 8.61 -10.52
C ALA A 43 2.97 7.12 -10.25
N GLY A 44 2.90 6.72 -8.98
CA GLY A 44 2.54 5.38 -8.53
C GLY A 44 1.13 4.98 -8.97
N LEU A 45 0.18 5.91 -8.97
CA LEU A 45 -1.19 5.68 -9.46
C LEU A 45 -1.21 5.46 -10.97
N ALA A 46 -0.55 6.33 -11.73
CA ALA A 46 -0.49 6.21 -13.18
C ALA A 46 0.15 4.88 -13.61
N THR A 47 1.27 4.52 -12.98
CA THR A 47 1.99 3.26 -13.22
C THR A 47 1.18 2.04 -12.79
N SER A 48 0.48 2.08 -11.65
CA SER A 48 -0.35 0.96 -11.20
C SER A 48 -1.55 0.72 -12.13
N MET A 49 -2.17 1.77 -12.67
CA MET A 49 -3.23 1.65 -13.68
C MET A 49 -2.71 1.01 -14.97
N LEU A 50 -1.53 1.42 -15.44
CA LEU A 50 -0.85 0.80 -16.58
C LEU A 50 -0.58 -0.69 -16.34
N LEU A 51 -0.05 -1.05 -15.16
CA LEU A 51 0.20 -2.45 -14.78
C LEU A 51 -1.10 -3.26 -14.70
N MET A 52 -2.13 -2.72 -14.06
CA MET A 52 -3.44 -3.38 -13.97
C MET A 52 -4.06 -3.61 -15.35
N TRP A 53 -3.91 -2.65 -16.26
CA TRP A 53 -4.34 -2.79 -17.65
C TRP A 53 -3.59 -3.91 -18.37
N GLN A 54 -2.27 -4.03 -18.19
CA GLN A 54 -1.50 -5.15 -18.74
C GLN A 54 -1.90 -6.50 -18.15
N LEU A 55 -2.17 -6.58 -16.84
CA LEU A 55 -2.66 -7.81 -16.19
C LEU A 55 -4.01 -8.26 -16.74
N ILE A 56 -4.90 -7.32 -17.04
CA ILE A 56 -6.18 -7.61 -17.69
C ILE A 56 -5.95 -8.10 -19.13
N ARG A 57 -5.07 -7.43 -19.89
CA ARG A 57 -4.72 -7.82 -21.28
C ARG A 57 -4.13 -9.21 -21.37
N LEU A 58 -3.29 -9.58 -20.40
CA LEU A 58 -2.68 -10.89 -20.29
C LEU A 58 -3.63 -11.96 -19.71
N ARG A 59 -4.88 -11.60 -19.37
CA ARG A 59 -5.86 -12.47 -18.69
C ARG A 59 -5.35 -13.08 -17.37
N LEU A 60 -4.45 -12.39 -16.68
CA LEU A 60 -4.01 -12.76 -15.33
C LEU A 60 -4.99 -12.30 -14.25
N ALA A 61 -5.81 -11.29 -14.54
CA ALA A 61 -6.81 -10.75 -13.61
C ALA A 61 -7.69 -11.81 -12.90
N PRO A 62 -8.19 -12.87 -13.56
CA PRO A 62 -8.98 -13.93 -12.90
C PRO A 62 -8.19 -14.75 -11.87
N HIS A 63 -6.85 -14.79 -11.97
CA HIS A 63 -5.98 -15.62 -11.13
C HIS A 63 -5.47 -14.87 -9.89
N LEU A 64 -5.57 -13.54 -9.87
CA LEU A 64 -4.94 -12.70 -8.84
C LEU A 64 -5.80 -12.50 -7.57
N GLY A 65 -7.02 -13.04 -7.53
CA GLY A 65 -7.93 -12.91 -6.40
C GLY A 65 -8.79 -11.64 -6.45
N SER A 66 -9.08 -11.03 -5.29
CA SER A 66 -10.02 -9.91 -5.21
C SER A 66 -9.43 -8.60 -5.79
N PRO A 67 -10.05 -7.99 -6.81
CA PRO A 67 -9.57 -6.74 -7.42
C PRO A 67 -9.49 -5.58 -6.44
N LEU A 68 -10.32 -5.61 -5.39
CA LEU A 68 -10.31 -4.63 -4.30
C LEU A 68 -9.03 -4.67 -3.45
N LEU A 69 -8.31 -5.80 -3.40
CA LEU A 69 -7.03 -5.90 -2.70
C LEU A 69 -5.86 -5.69 -3.66
N ILE A 70 -5.97 -6.19 -4.89
CA ILE A 70 -4.91 -6.09 -5.89
C ILE A 70 -4.67 -4.62 -6.24
N ALA A 71 -5.70 -3.86 -6.60
CA ALA A 71 -5.54 -2.48 -7.02
C ALA A 71 -4.81 -1.59 -6.00
N PRO A 72 -5.21 -1.53 -4.71
CA PRO A 72 -4.51 -0.71 -3.72
C PRO A 72 -3.12 -1.26 -3.36
N SER A 73 -2.92 -2.57 -3.34
CA SER A 73 -1.59 -3.14 -3.07
C SER A 73 -0.60 -2.85 -4.19
N LEU A 74 -1.04 -2.95 -5.45
CA LEU A 74 -0.25 -2.64 -6.63
C LEU A 74 0.09 -1.15 -6.69
N TRP A 75 -0.87 -0.30 -6.33
CA TRP A 75 -0.65 1.13 -6.18
C TRP A 75 0.37 1.48 -5.09
N ALA A 76 0.23 0.88 -3.90
CA ALA A 76 1.18 1.07 -2.81
C ALA A 76 2.60 0.62 -3.24
N LEU A 77 2.70 -0.56 -3.87
CA LEU A 77 3.98 -1.10 -4.33
C LEU A 77 4.65 -0.19 -5.37
N CYS A 78 3.89 0.33 -6.34
CA CYS A 78 4.42 1.28 -7.34
C CYS A 78 4.87 2.59 -6.67
N THR A 79 4.05 3.14 -5.78
CA THR A 79 4.35 4.38 -5.04
C THR A 79 5.64 4.24 -4.24
N PHE A 80 5.77 3.16 -3.46
CA PHE A 80 6.98 2.91 -2.66
C PHE A 80 8.20 2.60 -3.52
N SER A 81 8.03 1.89 -4.63
CA SER A 81 9.14 1.61 -5.55
C SER A 81 9.70 2.90 -6.16
N ILE A 82 8.82 3.78 -6.63
CA ILE A 82 9.21 5.10 -7.18
C ILE A 82 9.88 5.93 -6.10
N TRP A 83 9.30 5.97 -4.89
CA TRP A 83 9.87 6.72 -3.78
C TRP A 83 11.27 6.21 -3.40
N LEU A 84 11.45 4.89 -3.25
CA LEU A 84 12.75 4.29 -2.95
C LEU A 84 13.78 4.56 -4.06
N LEU A 85 13.40 4.44 -5.33
CA LEU A 85 14.31 4.66 -6.45
C LEU A 85 14.78 6.11 -6.56
N LEU A 86 13.90 7.08 -6.25
CA LEU A 86 14.19 8.50 -6.41
C LEU A 86 14.76 9.17 -5.15
N TYR A 87 14.40 8.69 -3.96
CA TYR A 87 14.70 9.37 -2.69
C TYR A 87 15.47 8.55 -1.66
N SER A 88 15.65 7.22 -1.86
CA SER A 88 16.45 6.38 -0.95
C SER A 88 17.96 6.38 -1.26
N ARG A 89 18.41 7.23 -2.19
CA ARG A 89 19.82 7.45 -2.51
C ARG A 89 20.31 8.74 -1.85
#